data_AF-A0A523FNV2-F1
#
_entry.id   AF-A0A523FNV2-F1
#
_cell.length_a   1.000
_cell.length_b   1.000
_cell.length_c   1.000
_cell.angle_alpha   90.00
_cell.angle_beta   90.00
_cell.angle_gamma   90.00
#
_symmetry.space_group_name_H-M   'P 1'
#
loop_
_entity.id
_entity.type
_entity.pdbx_description
1 polymer ?
#
loop_
_entity_poly.entity_id
_entity_poly.type
_entity_poly.pdbx_seq_one_letter_code
_entity_poly.pdbx_strand_id
1 'polypeptide(L)'
;MTRLAKFLFAILISLILGLGYQIGRPISAPLSDKVHLEELTWVEVRDLVAQGKTIAIVPTGGTEQNGPHVVLGKHNYIVRFTAGK
;
A
#
# COMPACT_ATOMS: atom_id res chain seq x y z
N MET A 1 31.99 39.23 -9.88
CA MET A 1 31.64 38.65 -8.56
C MET A 1 30.13 38.63 -8.27
N THR A 2 29.32 39.57 -8.77
CA THR A 2 27.88 39.65 -8.44
C THR A 2 26.97 38.64 -9.15
N ARG A 3 27.29 38.22 -10.39
CA ARG A 3 26.49 37.23 -11.14
C ARG A 3 26.61 35.81 -10.56
N LEU A 4 27.81 35.41 -10.16
CA LEU A 4 28.07 34.11 -9.53
C LEU A 4 27.40 34.02 -8.13
N ALA A 5 27.49 35.07 -7.33
CA ALA A 5 26.83 35.13 -6.03
C ALA A 5 25.29 35.04 -6.13
N LYS A 6 24.68 35.74 -7.09
CA LYS A 6 23.24 35.66 -7.37
C LYS A 6 22.81 34.25 -7.81
N PHE A 7 23.63 33.59 -8.63
CA PHE A 7 23.37 32.22 -9.08
C PHE A 7 23.44 31.21 -7.93
N LEU A 8 24.48 31.30 -7.09
CA LEU A 8 24.63 30.44 -5.89
C LEU A 8 23.50 30.66 -4.88
N PHE A 9 23.05 31.91 -4.71
CA PHE A 9 21.93 32.24 -3.83
C PHE A 9 20.61 31.66 -4.33
N ALA A 10 20.35 31.69 -5.65
CA ALA A 10 19.18 31.07 -6.25
C ALA A 10 19.18 29.53 -6.09
N ILE A 11 20.35 28.89 -6.21
CA ILE A 11 20.51 27.46 -5.94
C ILE A 11 20.19 27.14 -4.48
N LEU A 12 20.73 27.94 -3.55
CA LEU A 12 20.50 27.74 -2.12
C LEU A 12 19.01 27.86 -1.76
N ILE A 13 18.30 28.87 -2.28
CA ILE A 13 16.85 29.01 -2.10
C ILE A 13 16.11 27.80 -2.67
N SER A 14 16.47 27.37 -3.87
CA SER A 14 15.83 26.22 -4.52
C SER A 14 16.05 24.93 -3.72
N LEU A 15 17.24 24.75 -3.13
CA LEU A 15 17.55 23.64 -2.24
C LEU A 15 16.74 23.68 -0.95
N ILE A 16 16.62 24.86 -0.32
CA ILE A 16 15.84 25.03 0.91
C ILE A 16 14.36 24.75 0.65
N LEU A 17 13.80 25.29 -0.44
CA LEU A 17 12.42 25.04 -0.84
C LEU A 17 12.17 23.56 -1.18
N GLY A 18 13.09 22.94 -1.92
CA GLY A 18 13.01 21.52 -2.27
C GLY A 18 13.06 20.62 -1.03
N LEU A 19 13.95 20.92 -0.08
CA LEU A 19 14.07 20.16 1.17
C LEU A 19 12.85 20.36 2.07
N GLY A 20 12.38 21.61 2.20
CA GLY A 20 11.15 21.92 2.95
C GLY A 20 9.93 21.20 2.42
N TYR A 21 9.81 21.06 1.09
CA TYR A 21 8.73 20.30 0.46
C TYR A 21 8.77 18.81 0.81
N GLN A 22 9.96 18.20 0.88
CA GLN A 22 10.09 16.77 1.22
C GLN A 22 9.78 16.49 2.69
N ILE A 23 10.16 17.39 3.60
CA ILE A 23 9.91 17.22 5.04
C ILE A 23 8.40 17.27 5.35
N GLY A 24 7.63 18.08 4.62
CA GLY A 24 6.19 18.22 4.81
C GLY A 24 5.35 17.14 4.11
N ARG A 25 5.94 16.25 3.32
CA ARG A 25 5.18 15.26 2.57
C ARG A 25 4.66 14.15 3.48
N PRO A 26 3.35 13.85 3.47
CA PRO A 26 2.85 12.69 4.18
C PRO A 26 3.43 11.41 3.57
N ILE A 27 3.77 10.44 4.43
CA ILE A 27 4.08 9.08 3.99
C ILE A 27 2.91 8.61 3.15
N SER A 28 3.14 8.21 1.91
CA SER A 28 2.13 7.71 0.98
C SER A 28 2.66 6.45 0.33
N ALA A 29 1.76 5.57 -0.07
CA ALA A 29 2.11 4.37 -0.82
C ALA A 29 1.68 4.49 -2.28
N PRO A 30 2.39 3.82 -3.21
CA PRO A 30 1.90 3.65 -4.57
C PRO A 30 0.54 2.94 -4.58
N LEU A 31 -0.26 3.17 -5.62
CA LEU A 31 -1.48 2.39 -5.84
C LEU A 31 -1.10 0.92 -6.04
N SER A 32 -1.75 0.04 -5.29
CA SER A 32 -1.56 -1.41 -5.34
C SER A 32 -2.82 -2.04 -5.90
N ASP A 33 -2.66 -2.95 -6.87
CA ASP A 33 -3.77 -3.73 -7.44
C ASP A 33 -4.09 -4.97 -6.59
N LYS A 34 -3.41 -5.15 -5.45
CA LYS A 34 -3.64 -6.27 -4.54
C LYS A 34 -4.91 -6.06 -3.73
N VAL A 35 -5.67 -7.13 -3.56
CA VAL A 35 -6.94 -7.13 -2.82
C VAL A 35 -6.87 -7.86 -1.48
N HIS A 36 -5.82 -8.67 -1.29
CA HIS A 36 -5.58 -9.39 -0.05
C HIS A 36 -4.92 -8.48 0.98
N LEU A 37 -5.59 -8.27 2.12
CA LEU A 37 -5.18 -7.30 3.13
C LEU A 37 -3.78 -7.61 3.69
N GLU A 38 -3.43 -8.88 3.81
CA GLU A 38 -2.11 -9.35 4.28
C GLU A 38 -0.97 -9.10 3.27
N GLU A 39 -1.29 -8.69 2.05
CA GLU A 39 -0.31 -8.33 1.02
C GLU A 39 -0.09 -6.80 0.92
N LEU A 40 -0.79 -6.04 1.76
CA LEU A 40 -0.76 -4.59 1.87
C LEU A 40 -0.14 -4.16 3.20
N THR A 41 0.59 -3.05 3.17
CA THR A 41 1.01 -2.30 4.36
C THR A 41 -0.16 -1.47 4.90
N TRP A 42 -0.08 -1.07 6.17
CA TRP A 42 -1.09 -0.20 6.76
C TRP A 42 -1.22 1.16 6.04
N VAL A 43 -0.13 1.65 5.42
CA VAL A 43 -0.11 2.91 4.65
C VAL A 43 -0.97 2.75 3.39
N GLU A 44 -0.82 1.64 2.66
CA GLU A 44 -1.65 1.32 1.49
C GLU A 44 -3.12 1.19 1.89
N VAL A 45 -3.44 0.48 2.97
CA VAL A 45 -4.82 0.32 3.46
C VAL A 45 -5.45 1.67 3.83
N ARG A 46 -4.73 2.51 4.57
CA ARG A 46 -5.18 3.88 4.92
C ARG A 46 -5.48 4.69 3.65
N ASP A 47 -4.58 4.65 2.67
CA ASP A 47 -4.72 5.42 1.43
C ASP A 47 -5.89 4.91 0.57
N LEU A 48 -6.13 3.59 0.53
CA LEU A 48 -7.30 2.99 -0.13
C LEU A 48 -8.61 3.40 0.56
N VAL A 49 -8.66 3.41 1.89
CA VAL A 49 -9.83 3.87 2.66
C VAL A 49 -10.10 5.35 2.39
N ALA A 50 -9.06 6.19 2.37
CA ALA A 50 -9.19 7.62 2.04
C ALA A 50 -9.70 7.84 0.60
N GLN A 51 -9.45 6.90 -0.30
CA GLN A 51 -9.98 6.88 -1.68
C GLN A 51 -11.38 6.24 -1.80
N GLY A 52 -12.02 5.88 -0.68
CA GLY A 52 -13.38 5.36 -0.65
C GLY A 52 -13.52 3.83 -0.72
N LYS A 53 -12.42 3.06 -0.65
CA LYS A 53 -12.45 1.59 -0.54
C LYS A 53 -12.77 1.20 0.92
N THR A 54 -14.04 1.22 1.31
CA THR A 54 -14.48 1.03 2.70
C THR A 54 -15.18 -0.30 2.97
N ILE A 55 -15.24 -1.19 1.97
CA ILE A 55 -15.86 -2.51 2.08
C ILE A 55 -14.77 -3.57 2.21
N ALA A 56 -14.90 -4.45 3.19
CA ALA A 56 -14.04 -5.61 3.37
C ALA A 56 -14.84 -6.91 3.21
N ILE A 57 -14.22 -7.91 2.60
CA ILE A 57 -14.72 -9.29 2.56
C ILE A 57 -13.94 -10.08 3.61
N VAL A 58 -14.64 -10.74 4.54
CA VAL A 58 -14.04 -11.60 5.55
C VAL A 58 -14.43 -13.05 5.23
N PRO A 59 -13.67 -13.74 4.36
CA PRO A 59 -13.99 -15.12 4.01
C PRO A 59 -13.72 -16.05 5.20
N THR A 60 -14.59 -17.04 5.40
CA THR A 60 -14.39 -18.10 6.39
C THR A 60 -14.03 -19.40 5.69
N GLY A 61 -12.97 -20.05 6.17
CA GLY A 61 -12.58 -21.39 5.74
C GLY A 61 -12.78 -22.41 6.85
N GLY A 62 -12.01 -23.49 6.81
CA GLY A 62 -12.07 -24.54 7.81
C GLY A 62 -11.07 -25.67 7.56
N THR A 63 -10.85 -26.46 8.60
CA THR A 63 -10.07 -27.69 8.58
C THR A 63 -11.02 -28.86 8.79
N GLU A 64 -11.22 -29.70 7.77
CA GLU A 64 -12.24 -30.73 7.76
C GLU A 64 -11.77 -31.98 6.99
N GLN A 65 -12.22 -33.16 7.41
CA GLN A 65 -12.03 -34.39 6.63
C GLN A 65 -12.84 -34.29 5.31
N ASN A 66 -12.20 -34.53 4.16
CA ASN A 66 -12.90 -34.57 2.86
C ASN A 66 -12.41 -35.70 1.94
N GLY A 67 -12.54 -36.95 2.38
CA GLY A 67 -12.01 -38.14 1.72
C GLY A 67 -10.48 -38.32 1.84
N PRO A 68 -9.93 -39.46 1.40
CA PRO A 68 -8.51 -39.81 1.60
C PRO A 68 -7.53 -39.08 0.68
N HIS A 69 -8.04 -38.31 -0.30
CA HIS A 69 -7.27 -37.71 -1.39
C HIS A 69 -7.26 -36.17 -1.36
N VAL A 70 -7.90 -35.55 -0.36
CA VAL A 70 -8.01 -34.10 -0.24
C VAL A 70 -7.35 -33.62 1.04
N VAL A 71 -6.65 -32.50 0.96
CA VAL A 71 -6.05 -31.85 2.13
C VAL A 71 -7.12 -31.29 3.07
N LEU A 72 -6.91 -31.41 4.37
CA LEU A 72 -7.88 -30.96 5.38
C LEU A 72 -8.22 -29.46 5.26
N GLY A 73 -7.28 -28.65 4.78
CA GLY A 73 -7.44 -27.21 4.60
C GLY A 73 -8.06 -26.78 3.27
N LYS A 74 -8.68 -27.68 2.48
CA LYS A 74 -9.24 -27.35 1.15
C LYS A 74 -10.12 -26.09 1.19
N HIS A 75 -10.95 -25.95 2.21
CA HIS A 75 -11.83 -24.78 2.35
C HIS A 75 -11.03 -23.47 2.39
N ASN A 76 -9.90 -23.42 3.11
CA ASN A 76 -9.03 -22.25 3.19
C ASN A 76 -8.46 -21.87 1.81
N TYR A 77 -8.02 -22.84 1.01
CA TYR A 77 -7.50 -22.60 -0.34
C TYR A 77 -8.58 -22.06 -1.28
N ILE A 78 -9.78 -22.65 -1.24
CA ILE A 78 -10.90 -22.20 -2.08
C ILE A 78 -11.26 -20.76 -1.73
N VAL A 79 -11.52 -20.48 -0.45
CA VAL A 79 -12.01 -19.14 -0.07
C VAL A 79 -10.96 -18.06 -0.28
N ARG A 80 -9.67 -18.37 -0.06
CA ARG A 80 -8.58 -17.44 -0.39
C ARG A 80 -8.62 -17.07 -1.87
N PHE A 81 -8.75 -18.06 -2.75
CA PHE A 81 -8.76 -17.84 -4.20
C PHE A 81 -10.03 -17.13 -4.68
N THR A 82 -11.21 -17.54 -4.22
CA THR A 82 -12.48 -16.98 -4.71
C THR A 82 -12.77 -15.59 -4.13
N ALA A 83 -12.27 -15.26 -2.95
CA ALA A 83 -12.45 -13.93 -2.37
C ALA A 83 -11.51 -12.87 -2.98
N GLY A 84 -10.45 -13.29 -3.66
CA GLY A 84 -9.51 -12.39 -4.35
C GLY A 84 -9.76 -12.23 -5.86
N LYS A 85 -10.83 -12.82 -6.38
CA LYS A 85 -11.25 -12.74 -7.79
C LYS A 85 -12.37 -11.74 -7.99
#